data_AF-A0A7X0RQD3-F1
#
_entry.id   AF-A0A7X0RQD3-F1
#
_cell.length_a   1.000
_cell.length_b   1.000
_cell.length_c   1.000
_cell.angle_alpha   90.00
_cell.angle_beta   90.00
_cell.angle_gamma   90.00
#
_symmetry.space_group_name_H-M   'P 1'
#
loop_
_entity.id
_entity.type
_entity.pdbx_description
1 polymer ?
#
loop_
_entity_poly.entity_id
_entity_poly.type
_entity_poly.pdbx_seq_one_letter_code
_entity_poly.pdbx_strand_id
1 'polypeptide(L)'
;MTWRTPMASVLAAGMFAASALGTAAAAADSPPIALSTSEGGTLPIAATEKVYAESADLYGEVARTGIALYADLAATREPIRWRLAADGRTLFAMMQPEDALYGKDAEVKLADLTGDGLPEVLIYRNGIGSGGAQGLSVYRPADGWKPLLELVDPRLKGSAGKDRYAVSYLGGGELAFEDKTTKLKGTIKLDVRRYDEDQAKSEAAFRKIEAWVDPVSGYGLGDDEGDGVLEITAVQRVIGVSHPDTIARIETKYKLKDGAYVQVAETLCDAEGHPLQAVEIPGY
;
A
#
# COMPACT_ATOMS: atom_id res chain seq x y z
N MET A 1 -72.04 -17.21 -40.14
CA MET A 1 -70.67 -17.76 -40.02
C MET A 1 -69.88 -16.79 -39.17
N THR A 2 -69.29 -17.09 -38.02
CA THR A 2 -69.03 -18.31 -37.26
C THR A 2 -68.98 -17.89 -35.79
N TRP A 3 -69.42 -18.77 -34.92
CA TRP A 3 -69.59 -18.57 -33.48
C TRP A 3 -68.24 -18.58 -32.74
N ARG A 4 -68.15 -17.91 -31.57
CA ARG A 4 -67.81 -18.56 -30.29
C ARG A 4 -67.95 -17.61 -29.09
N THR A 5 -68.43 -18.25 -28.03
CA THR A 5 -68.86 -17.82 -26.69
C THR A 5 -67.68 -17.46 -25.76
N PRO A 6 -67.93 -16.83 -24.59
CA PRO A 6 -66.90 -16.39 -23.65
C PRO A 6 -66.55 -17.50 -22.64
N MET A 7 -65.35 -17.42 -22.04
CA MET A 7 -65.02 -18.19 -20.84
C MET A 7 -64.35 -17.30 -19.79
N ALA A 8 -64.91 -17.38 -18.59
CA ALA A 8 -64.31 -16.97 -17.34
C ALA A 8 -63.28 -18.01 -16.87
N SER A 9 -62.26 -17.58 -16.14
CA SER A 9 -61.45 -18.40 -15.20
C SER A 9 -60.87 -17.41 -14.18
N VAL A 10 -61.41 -17.35 -12.97
CA VAL A 10 -61.10 -18.17 -11.78
C VAL A 10 -59.76 -17.77 -11.15
N LEU A 11 -59.88 -17.23 -9.93
CA LEU A 11 -58.81 -17.01 -8.95
C LEU A 11 -57.99 -18.28 -8.71
N ALA A 12 -56.67 -18.10 -8.55
CA ALA A 12 -55.87 -18.93 -7.65
C ALA A 12 -54.87 -18.02 -6.92
N ALA A 13 -55.23 -17.66 -5.69
CA ALA A 13 -54.30 -17.10 -4.72
C ALA A 13 -53.37 -18.23 -4.24
N GLY A 14 -52.11 -18.20 -4.68
CA GLY A 14 -51.06 -19.07 -4.18
C GLY A 14 -50.48 -18.51 -2.89
N MET A 15 -51.01 -18.94 -1.75
CA MET A 15 -50.41 -18.79 -0.43
C MET A 15 -49.19 -19.72 -0.35
N PHE A 16 -47.98 -19.18 -0.43
CA PHE A 16 -46.78 -19.90 -0.02
C PHE A 16 -46.49 -19.58 1.45
N ALA A 17 -46.89 -20.49 2.33
CA ALA A 17 -46.35 -20.58 3.67
C ALA A 17 -44.99 -21.27 3.59
N ALA A 18 -43.90 -20.52 3.74
CA ALA A 18 -42.59 -21.06 4.02
C ALA A 18 -42.30 -20.87 5.51
N SER A 19 -42.65 -21.89 6.29
CA SER A 19 -42.12 -22.12 7.63
C SER A 19 -40.68 -22.63 7.51
N ALA A 20 -39.71 -21.80 7.87
CA ALA A 20 -38.35 -22.25 8.17
C ALA A 20 -38.05 -21.88 9.62
N LEU A 21 -38.14 -22.89 10.47
CA LEU A 21 -37.58 -22.95 11.81
C LEU A 21 -36.08 -22.65 11.75
N GLY A 22 -35.63 -21.89 12.74
CA GLY A 22 -34.26 -21.41 12.84
C GLY A 22 -33.21 -22.52 12.92
N THR A 23 -32.03 -22.16 12.44
CA THR A 23 -30.77 -22.63 12.98
C THR A 23 -29.98 -21.38 13.35
N ALA A 24 -29.79 -21.16 14.65
CA ALA A 24 -28.81 -20.21 15.15
C ALA A 24 -27.46 -20.57 14.52
N ALA A 25 -26.87 -19.61 13.79
CA ALA A 25 -25.49 -19.74 13.35
C ALA A 25 -24.63 -19.87 14.61
N ALA A 26 -24.07 -21.06 14.80
CA ALA A 26 -23.05 -21.28 15.79
C ALA A 26 -21.91 -20.29 15.50
N ALA A 27 -21.55 -19.49 16.51
CA ALA A 27 -20.32 -18.73 16.49
C ALA A 27 -19.19 -19.72 16.19
N ALA A 28 -18.64 -19.63 14.98
CA ALA A 28 -17.43 -20.34 14.63
C ALA A 28 -16.34 -19.80 15.55
N ASP A 29 -15.85 -20.65 16.45
CA ASP A 29 -14.56 -20.48 17.09
C ASP A 29 -13.52 -20.41 15.97
N SER A 30 -13.23 -19.19 15.50
CA SER A 30 -12.12 -18.94 14.62
C SER A 30 -10.86 -19.42 15.33
N PRO A 31 -10.03 -20.28 14.71
CA PRO A 31 -8.76 -20.65 15.30
C PRO A 31 -7.93 -19.37 15.57
N PRO A 32 -7.13 -19.33 16.64
CA PRO A 32 -6.27 -18.19 16.90
C PRO A 32 -5.37 -17.98 15.68
N ILE A 33 -5.55 -16.83 15.02
CA ILE A 33 -4.74 -16.42 13.88
C ILE A 33 -3.32 -16.24 14.41
N ALA A 34 -2.39 -17.07 13.97
CA ALA A 34 -0.96 -16.82 14.11
C ALA A 34 -0.58 -15.69 13.14
N LEU A 35 -1.02 -14.47 13.47
CA LEU A 35 -0.34 -13.26 13.01
C LEU A 35 1.09 -13.34 13.52
N SER A 36 2.06 -12.89 12.72
CA SER A 36 3.42 -12.75 13.22
C SER A 36 3.43 -11.69 14.33
N THR A 37 3.11 -12.08 15.55
CA THR A 37 3.57 -11.40 16.74
C THR A 37 5.05 -11.72 16.81
N SER A 38 5.86 -10.98 16.06
CA SER A 38 7.23 -10.81 16.52
C SER A 38 7.10 -10.10 17.86
N GLU A 39 7.12 -10.86 18.96
CA GLU A 39 7.45 -10.35 20.30
C GLU A 39 8.93 -9.90 20.34
N GLY A 40 9.39 -9.23 19.28
CA GLY A 40 10.72 -8.69 19.12
C GLY A 40 10.64 -7.21 19.38
N GLY A 41 10.79 -6.81 20.65
CA GLY A 41 10.87 -5.41 21.07
C GLY A 41 9.96 -5.10 22.25
N THR A 42 10.43 -5.38 23.46
CA THR A 42 9.76 -5.03 24.74
C THR A 42 9.98 -3.57 25.10
N LEU A 43 9.77 -2.62 24.18
CA LEU A 43 9.74 -1.22 24.60
C LEU A 43 8.48 -1.02 25.46
N PRO A 44 8.62 -0.47 26.67
CA PRO A 44 7.47 -0.25 27.54
C PRO A 44 6.51 0.74 26.88
N ILE A 45 5.22 0.37 26.84
CA ILE A 45 4.15 1.24 26.36
C ILE A 45 3.91 2.31 27.43
N ALA A 46 4.21 3.57 27.10
CA ALA A 46 3.95 4.70 27.98
C ALA A 46 2.54 5.27 27.79
N ALA A 47 2.00 5.20 26.57
CA ALA A 47 0.66 5.64 26.23
C ALA A 47 0.09 4.85 25.04
N THR A 48 -1.24 4.79 24.96
CA THR A 48 -1.96 4.32 23.79
C THR A 48 -2.88 5.45 23.32
N GLU A 49 -2.80 5.79 22.03
CA GLU A 49 -3.65 6.80 21.41
C GLU A 49 -4.51 6.15 20.32
N LYS A 50 -5.79 6.49 20.28
CA LYS A 50 -6.64 6.15 19.15
C LYS A 50 -6.39 7.18 18.06
N VAL A 51 -5.83 6.75 16.93
CA VAL A 51 -5.43 7.63 15.81
C VAL A 51 -6.46 7.63 14.69
N TYR A 52 -7.31 6.60 14.63
CA TYR A 52 -8.39 6.49 13.66
C TYR A 52 -9.56 5.69 14.24
N ALA A 53 -10.77 6.05 13.84
CA ALA A 53 -11.97 5.25 14.10
C ALA A 53 -13.07 5.57 13.10
N GLU A 54 -13.72 4.53 12.58
CA GLU A 54 -14.97 4.67 11.83
C GLU A 54 -15.82 3.40 11.94
N SER A 55 -17.02 3.43 11.36
CA SER A 55 -17.83 2.23 11.17
C SER A 55 -18.15 2.07 9.69
N ALA A 56 -17.90 0.90 9.13
CA ALA A 56 -18.08 0.61 7.70
C ALA A 56 -18.76 -0.74 7.48
N ASP A 57 -19.38 -0.90 6.31
CA ASP A 57 -19.82 -2.21 5.85
C ASP A 57 -18.61 -2.90 5.20
N LEU A 58 -18.05 -3.88 5.92
CA LEU A 58 -16.85 -4.63 5.50
C LEU A 58 -17.19 -6.04 5.00
N TYR A 59 -18.46 -6.43 5.10
CA TYR A 59 -18.91 -7.81 4.91
C TYR A 59 -20.15 -7.93 4.01
N GLY A 60 -20.67 -6.81 3.49
CA GLY A 60 -21.91 -6.75 2.71
C GLY A 60 -23.14 -6.91 3.59
N GLU A 61 -23.05 -6.51 4.86
CA GLU A 61 -24.08 -6.70 5.87
C GLU A 61 -24.78 -5.37 6.24
N VAL A 62 -26.01 -5.48 6.74
CA VAL A 62 -26.74 -4.31 7.27
C VAL A 62 -26.04 -3.72 8.50
N ALA A 63 -25.36 -4.58 9.29
CA ALA A 63 -24.61 -4.17 10.46
C ALA A 63 -23.22 -3.66 10.05
N ARG A 64 -22.91 -2.42 10.42
CA ARG A 64 -21.59 -1.83 10.19
C ARG A 64 -20.62 -2.28 11.28
N THR A 65 -19.39 -2.61 10.90
CA THR A 65 -18.30 -2.98 11.79
C THR A 65 -17.54 -1.72 12.21
N GLY A 66 -17.32 -1.54 13.51
CA GLY A 66 -16.50 -0.45 14.03
C GLY A 66 -15.02 -0.80 13.92
N ILE A 67 -14.26 -0.06 13.13
CA ILE A 67 -12.80 -0.20 13.03
C ILE A 67 -12.10 0.93 13.79
N ALA A 68 -10.99 0.61 14.43
CA ALA A 68 -10.15 1.59 15.09
C ALA A 68 -8.67 1.23 14.98
N LEU A 69 -7.83 2.23 14.71
CA LEU A 69 -6.38 2.12 14.77
C LEU A 69 -5.87 2.83 16.02
N TYR A 70 -5.00 2.15 16.75
CA TYR A 70 -4.34 2.69 17.93
C TYR A 70 -2.83 2.74 17.71
N ALA A 71 -2.17 3.83 18.10
CA ALA A 71 -0.72 3.89 18.21
C ALA A 71 -0.34 3.66 19.68
N ASP A 72 0.46 2.63 19.94
CA ASP A 72 1.12 2.47 21.22
C ASP A 72 2.46 3.23 21.15
N LEU A 73 2.72 4.08 22.14
CA LEU A 73 3.81 5.04 22.14
C LEU A 73 4.83 4.72 23.25
N ALA A 74 6.11 4.94 22.95
CA ALA A 74 7.18 5.00 23.93
C ALA A 74 7.07 6.26 24.81
N ALA A 75 7.89 6.34 25.87
CA ALA A 75 7.98 7.53 26.72
C ALA A 75 8.39 8.79 25.94
N THR A 76 9.14 8.63 24.85
CA THR A 76 9.52 9.70 23.90
C THR A 76 8.37 10.17 23.02
N ARG A 77 7.18 9.55 23.14
CA ARG A 77 5.98 9.80 22.32
C ARG A 77 6.08 9.34 20.87
N GLU A 78 7.16 8.66 20.53
CA GLU A 78 7.32 7.95 19.26
C GLU A 78 6.48 6.67 19.26
N PRO A 79 5.87 6.30 18.14
CA PRO A 79 5.19 5.02 18.04
C PRO A 79 6.19 3.86 18.21
N ILE A 80 5.70 2.76 18.77
CA ILE A 80 6.42 1.49 18.81
C ILE A 80 5.66 0.41 18.07
N ARG A 81 4.33 0.56 17.94
CA ARG A 81 3.47 -0.27 17.11
C ARG A 81 2.11 0.39 16.88
N TRP A 82 1.41 -0.07 15.85
CA TRP A 82 0.00 0.24 15.60
C TRP A 82 -0.85 -1.01 15.81
N ARG A 83 -1.97 -0.89 16.50
CA ARG A 83 -2.94 -1.98 16.72
C ARG A 83 -4.22 -1.68 15.97
N LEU A 84 -4.62 -2.59 15.09
CA LEU A 84 -5.94 -2.54 14.47
C LEU A 84 -6.93 -3.31 15.33
N ALA A 85 -8.13 -2.75 15.51
CA ALA A 85 -9.22 -3.39 16.21
C ALA A 85 -10.52 -3.30 15.41
N ALA A 86 -11.35 -4.34 15.51
CA ALA A 86 -12.72 -4.36 15.04
C ALA A 86 -13.67 -4.68 16.21
N ASP A 87 -14.72 -3.87 16.35
CA ASP A 87 -15.74 -3.97 17.41
C ASP A 87 -15.13 -4.09 18.82
N GLY A 88 -14.06 -3.32 19.06
CA GLY A 88 -13.33 -3.27 20.33
C GLY A 88 -12.36 -4.44 20.55
N ARG A 89 -12.30 -5.43 19.66
CA ARG A 89 -11.35 -6.55 19.70
C ARG A 89 -10.11 -6.20 18.89
N THR A 90 -8.93 -6.27 19.50
CA THR A 90 -7.67 -6.13 18.77
C THR A 90 -7.50 -7.32 17.84
N LEU A 91 -7.24 -7.05 16.56
CA LEU A 91 -7.02 -8.05 15.53
C LEU A 91 -5.54 -8.38 15.43
N PHE A 92 -4.71 -7.36 15.20
CA PHE A 92 -3.26 -7.50 15.08
C PHE A 92 -2.52 -6.22 15.46
N ALA A 93 -1.20 -6.35 15.58
CA ALA A 93 -0.28 -5.27 15.82
C ALA A 93 0.82 -5.24 14.75
N MET A 94 1.09 -4.06 14.20
CA MET A 94 2.21 -3.80 13.28
C MET A 94 3.31 -3.11 14.08
N MET A 95 4.43 -3.80 14.28
CA MET A 95 5.59 -3.21 14.98
C MET A 95 6.22 -2.10 14.13
N GLN A 96 6.69 -1.04 14.78
CA GLN A 96 7.58 -0.10 14.13
C GLN A 96 8.92 -0.80 13.86
N PRO A 97 9.40 -0.82 12.61
CA PRO A 97 10.74 -1.33 12.31
C PRO A 97 11.81 -0.52 13.07
N GLU A 98 12.86 -1.18 13.55
CA GLU A 98 13.90 -0.54 14.38
C GLU A 98 14.56 0.66 13.69
N ASP A 99 14.78 0.59 12.37
CA ASP A 99 15.36 1.70 11.59
C ASP A 99 14.31 2.60 10.91
N ALA A 100 13.02 2.41 11.21
CA ALA A 100 11.94 3.24 10.69
C ALA A 100 11.55 4.32 11.70
N LEU A 101 11.39 5.56 11.21
CA LEU A 101 10.80 6.65 11.97
C LEU A 101 9.45 7.04 11.36
N TYR A 102 8.43 6.24 11.67
CA TYR A 102 7.05 6.58 11.36
C TYR A 102 6.46 7.44 12.49
N GLY A 103 5.69 8.45 12.11
CA GLY A 103 4.91 9.26 13.03
C GLY A 103 3.64 8.53 13.46
N LYS A 104 3.04 8.99 14.56
CA LYS A 104 1.80 8.41 15.08
C LYS A 104 0.59 8.61 14.16
N ASP A 105 0.66 9.61 13.29
CA ASP A 105 -0.43 10.02 12.39
C ASP A 105 -0.52 9.09 11.16
N ALA A 106 -0.87 7.84 11.42
CA ALA A 106 -1.23 6.87 10.40
C ALA A 106 -2.63 7.18 9.84
N GLU A 107 -2.80 6.94 8.55
CA GLU A 107 -4.08 7.10 7.85
C GLU A 107 -4.67 5.72 7.55
N VAL A 108 -6.00 5.62 7.64
CA VAL A 108 -6.73 4.42 7.21
C VAL A 108 -7.67 4.82 6.09
N LYS A 109 -7.67 4.04 5.01
CA LYS A 109 -8.60 4.16 3.89
C LYS A 109 -9.29 2.83 3.64
N LEU A 110 -10.51 2.92 3.11
CA LEU A 110 -11.26 1.79 2.62
C LEU A 110 -11.36 1.87 1.10
N ALA A 111 -11.07 0.78 0.41
CA ALA A 111 -11.23 0.67 -1.04
C ALA A 111 -11.49 -0.80 -1.40
N ASP A 112 -12.38 -1.05 -2.35
CA ASP A 112 -12.49 -2.36 -2.99
C ASP A 112 -11.32 -2.51 -3.95
N LEU A 113 -10.30 -3.26 -3.52
CA LEU A 113 -9.10 -3.52 -4.29
C LEU A 113 -9.23 -4.80 -5.12
N THR A 114 -10.09 -5.73 -4.68
CA THR A 114 -10.20 -7.08 -5.27
C THR A 114 -11.34 -7.22 -6.27
N GLY A 115 -12.16 -6.17 -6.44
CA GLY A 115 -13.29 -6.14 -7.37
C GLY A 115 -14.49 -6.97 -6.90
N ASP A 116 -14.55 -7.34 -5.63
CA ASP A 116 -15.60 -8.19 -5.07
C ASP A 116 -16.78 -7.40 -4.46
N GLY A 117 -16.72 -6.06 -4.52
CA GLY A 117 -17.72 -5.16 -3.96
C GLY A 117 -17.56 -4.92 -2.45
N LEU A 118 -16.56 -5.49 -1.79
CA LEU A 118 -16.27 -5.31 -0.38
C LEU A 118 -14.95 -4.54 -0.20
N PRO A 119 -14.87 -3.61 0.77
CA PRO A 119 -13.66 -2.83 0.95
C PRO A 119 -12.56 -3.62 1.69
N GLU A 120 -11.35 -3.54 1.16
CA GLU A 120 -10.12 -3.74 1.93
C GLU A 120 -9.83 -2.56 2.85
N VAL A 121 -9.07 -2.84 3.93
CA VAL A 121 -8.57 -1.84 4.87
C VAL A 121 -7.10 -1.56 4.56
N LEU A 122 -6.82 -0.33 4.11
CA LEU A 122 -5.49 0.16 3.78
C LEU A 122 -4.99 1.04 4.93
N ILE A 123 -3.80 0.72 5.47
CA ILE A 123 -3.17 1.46 6.55
C ILE A 123 -1.87 2.07 6.06
N TYR A 124 -1.83 3.40 6.01
CA TYR A 124 -0.67 4.19 5.62
C TYR A 124 0.07 4.68 6.87
N ARG A 125 1.35 4.35 6.98
CA ARG A 125 2.24 4.81 8.06
C ARG A 125 3.15 5.87 7.50
N ASN A 126 3.04 7.11 7.97
CA ASN A 126 3.76 8.26 7.42
C ASN A 126 5.05 8.53 8.21
N GLY A 127 6.16 8.69 7.51
CA GLY A 127 7.48 8.94 8.06
C GLY A 127 7.66 10.39 8.50
N ILE A 128 8.42 10.62 9.57
CA ILE A 128 8.73 11.99 10.05
C ILE A 128 10.02 12.57 9.46
N GLY A 129 10.76 11.79 8.65
CA GLY A 129 12.01 12.22 8.01
C GLY A 129 11.81 12.91 6.65
N SER A 130 12.81 13.67 6.20
CA SER A 130 12.82 14.39 4.91
C SER A 130 12.71 13.49 3.67
N GLY A 131 13.02 12.20 3.82
CA GLY A 131 12.80 11.20 2.78
C GLY A 131 11.32 10.92 2.52
N GLY A 132 10.42 11.32 3.43
CA GLY A 132 8.98 11.16 3.27
C GLY A 132 8.54 9.70 3.24
N ALA A 133 9.22 8.82 3.99
CA ALA A 133 8.96 7.38 3.99
C ALA A 133 7.49 7.08 4.25
N GLN A 134 6.89 6.16 3.52
CA GLN A 134 5.50 5.75 3.72
C GLN A 134 5.42 4.22 3.65
N GLY A 135 4.89 3.61 4.70
CA GLY A 135 4.54 2.19 4.71
C GLY A 135 3.08 1.98 4.35
N LEU A 136 2.76 0.86 3.71
CA LEU A 136 1.39 0.45 3.39
C LEU A 136 1.14 -0.98 3.83
N SER A 137 0.05 -1.18 4.57
CA SER A 137 -0.47 -2.51 4.90
C SER A 137 -1.89 -2.62 4.38
N VAL A 138 -2.23 -3.74 3.75
CA VAL A 138 -3.56 -3.99 3.17
C VAL A 138 -4.12 -5.29 3.75
N TYR A 139 -5.34 -5.22 4.28
CA TYR A 139 -6.03 -6.36 4.88
C TYR A 139 -7.42 -6.51 4.28
N ARG A 140 -7.85 -7.77 4.12
CA ARG A 140 -9.18 -8.14 3.64
C ARG A 140 -10.05 -8.64 4.79
N PRO A 141 -11.01 -7.83 5.29
CA PRO A 141 -11.89 -8.25 6.39
C PRO A 141 -12.73 -9.48 6.02
N ALA A 142 -13.31 -9.50 4.81
CA ALA A 142 -14.20 -10.56 4.33
C ALA A 142 -13.57 -11.97 4.34
N ASP A 143 -12.23 -12.05 4.30
CA ASP A 143 -11.47 -13.30 4.40
C ASP A 143 -10.74 -13.40 5.76
N GLY A 144 -11.46 -13.07 6.84
CA GLY A 144 -10.95 -13.20 8.21
C GLY A 144 -9.74 -12.30 8.51
N TRP A 145 -9.70 -11.09 7.95
CA TRP A 145 -8.59 -10.13 8.09
C TRP A 145 -7.25 -10.61 7.51
N LYS A 146 -7.31 -11.41 6.43
CA LYS A 146 -6.13 -11.87 5.71
C LYS A 146 -5.27 -10.69 5.21
N PRO A 147 -3.94 -10.69 5.41
CA PRO A 147 -3.07 -9.69 4.79
C PRO A 147 -2.97 -9.93 3.29
N LEU A 148 -3.20 -8.90 2.49
CA LEU A 148 -3.00 -8.93 1.04
C LEU A 148 -1.66 -8.31 0.63
N LEU A 149 -1.17 -7.34 1.40
CA LEU A 149 0.09 -6.64 1.14
C LEU A 149 0.68 -6.08 2.44
N GLU A 150 1.99 -6.21 2.59
CA GLU A 150 2.76 -5.51 3.63
C GLU A 150 4.01 -4.91 2.99
N LEU A 151 3.97 -3.61 2.73
CA LEU A 151 5.09 -2.83 2.25
C LEU A 151 5.63 -1.98 3.40
N VAL A 152 6.71 -2.50 3.98
CA VAL A 152 7.62 -1.73 4.82
C VAL A 152 8.87 -1.50 4.01
N ASP A 153 9.29 -0.23 3.89
CA ASP A 153 10.47 0.08 3.11
C ASP A 153 11.68 -0.75 3.58
N PRO A 154 12.30 -1.57 2.71
CA PRO A 154 13.40 -2.45 3.09
C PRO A 154 14.69 -1.70 3.46
N ARG A 155 14.82 -0.39 3.16
CA ARG A 155 15.91 0.46 3.69
C ARG A 155 15.81 0.71 5.18
N LEU A 156 14.64 0.48 5.77
CA LEU A 156 14.43 0.54 7.22
C LEU A 156 14.88 -0.78 7.90
N LYS A 157 15.64 -1.62 7.18
CA LYS A 157 16.35 -2.80 7.67
C LYS A 157 17.85 -2.69 7.30
N GLY A 158 18.51 -1.61 7.70
CA GLY A 158 19.96 -1.41 7.53
C GLY A 158 20.47 -1.13 6.10
N SER A 159 21.74 -1.47 5.85
CA SER A 159 22.51 -1.12 4.64
C SER A 159 22.00 -1.73 3.33
N ALA A 160 21.06 -2.69 3.39
CA ALA A 160 20.61 -3.50 2.25
C ALA A 160 20.05 -2.67 1.08
N GLY A 161 19.43 -1.52 1.34
CA GLY A 161 18.88 -0.67 0.27
C GLY A 161 19.86 0.37 -0.29
N LYS A 162 21.07 0.50 0.26
CA LYS A 162 22.16 1.28 -0.37
C LYS A 162 22.79 0.52 -1.53
N ASP A 163 22.85 -0.81 -1.43
CA ASP A 163 23.47 -1.65 -2.46
C ASP A 163 22.53 -1.97 -3.62
N ARG A 164 21.20 -1.85 -3.43
CA ARG A 164 20.20 -2.15 -4.47
C ARG A 164 20.38 -1.26 -5.70
N TYR A 165 20.57 0.03 -5.51
CA TYR A 165 20.62 0.98 -6.62
C TYR A 165 22.05 1.45 -6.88
N ALA A 166 22.36 1.72 -8.14
CA ALA A 166 23.56 2.42 -8.56
C ALA A 166 23.18 3.60 -9.44
N VAL A 167 23.74 4.77 -9.13
CA VAL A 167 23.59 5.97 -9.93
C VAL A 167 24.98 6.54 -10.19
N SER A 168 25.30 6.85 -11.45
CA SER A 168 26.62 7.36 -11.81
C SER A 168 26.53 8.41 -12.91
N TYR A 169 27.33 9.46 -12.80
CA TYR A 169 27.35 10.54 -13.79
C TYR A 169 28.18 10.19 -15.01
N LEU A 170 27.56 10.28 -16.18
CA LEU A 170 28.18 10.00 -17.48
C LEU A 170 28.82 11.27 -18.10
N GLY A 171 28.45 12.45 -17.60
CA GLY A 171 28.80 13.74 -18.20
C GLY A 171 27.73 14.25 -19.16
N GLY A 172 27.78 15.54 -19.49
CA GLY A 172 26.85 16.14 -20.45
C GLY A 172 25.40 16.19 -19.94
N GLY A 173 25.23 16.28 -18.61
CA GLY A 173 23.92 16.25 -17.98
C GLY A 173 23.22 14.89 -17.95
N GLU A 174 23.94 13.78 -18.12
CA GLU A 174 23.34 12.43 -18.07
C GLU A 174 23.83 11.59 -16.88
N LEU A 175 22.91 10.87 -16.25
CA LEU A 175 23.18 9.89 -15.20
C LEU A 175 22.76 8.50 -15.69
N ALA A 176 23.62 7.49 -15.51
CA ALA A 176 23.22 6.10 -15.57
C ALA A 176 22.56 5.69 -14.25
N PHE A 177 21.45 4.99 -14.34
CA PHE A 177 20.72 4.38 -13.24
C PHE A 177 20.68 2.86 -13.42
N GLU A 178 20.83 2.12 -12.33
CA GLU A 178 20.58 0.68 -12.27
C GLU A 178 19.90 0.31 -10.95
N ASP A 179 18.77 -0.41 -11.02
CA ASP A 179 18.32 -1.27 -9.93
C ASP A 179 18.92 -2.67 -10.13
N LYS A 180 19.84 -3.05 -9.25
CA LYS A 180 20.54 -4.34 -9.31
C LYS A 180 19.63 -5.52 -8.98
N THR A 181 18.50 -5.29 -8.32
CA THR A 181 17.54 -6.34 -7.98
C THR A 181 16.70 -6.71 -9.20
N THR A 182 16.01 -5.74 -9.80
CA THR A 182 15.13 -5.98 -10.96
C THR A 182 15.86 -5.96 -12.29
N LYS A 183 17.14 -5.54 -12.31
CA LYS A 183 17.95 -5.31 -13.51
C LYS A 183 17.44 -4.16 -14.38
N LEU A 184 16.57 -3.31 -13.86
CA LEU A 184 16.16 -2.07 -14.52
C LEU A 184 17.37 -1.16 -14.71
N LYS A 185 17.62 -0.72 -15.95
CA LYS A 185 18.72 0.20 -16.28
C LYS A 185 18.20 1.32 -17.16
N GLY A 186 18.60 2.56 -16.88
CA GLY A 186 18.17 3.70 -17.69
C GLY A 186 19.13 4.87 -17.61
N THR A 187 18.87 5.87 -18.45
CA THR A 187 19.60 7.13 -18.44
C THR A 187 18.65 8.25 -18.05
N ILE A 188 19.01 8.99 -17.00
CA ILE A 188 18.28 10.16 -16.53
C ILE A 188 18.95 11.39 -17.11
N LYS A 189 18.18 12.27 -17.75
CA LYS A 189 18.65 13.57 -18.24
C LYS A 189 18.41 14.63 -17.18
N LEU A 190 19.46 15.40 -16.90
CA LEU A 190 19.45 16.51 -15.96
C LEU A 190 19.41 17.82 -16.71
N ASP A 191 18.59 18.76 -16.23
CA ASP A 191 18.81 20.17 -16.52
C ASP A 191 19.90 20.73 -15.60
N VAL A 192 21.16 20.59 -16.02
CA VAL A 192 22.33 21.04 -15.24
C VAL A 192 22.34 22.55 -14.97
N ARG A 193 21.59 23.35 -15.73
CA ARG A 193 21.50 24.81 -15.55
C ARG A 193 20.63 25.21 -14.37
N ARG A 194 19.79 24.30 -13.87
CA ARG A 194 19.01 24.50 -12.63
C ARG A 194 19.91 24.68 -11.41
N TYR A 195 21.16 24.24 -11.47
CA TYR A 195 22.06 24.17 -10.31
C TYR A 195 23.07 25.32 -10.26
N ASP A 196 23.60 25.72 -11.41
CA ASP A 196 24.52 26.85 -11.58
C ASP A 196 24.40 27.36 -13.03
N GLU A 197 24.51 28.67 -13.22
CA GLU A 197 24.54 29.28 -14.56
C GLU A 197 25.79 28.85 -15.35
N ASP A 198 26.88 28.55 -14.65
CA ASP A 198 28.09 27.96 -15.20
C ASP A 198 27.96 26.44 -15.25
N GLN A 199 27.63 25.93 -16.44
CA GLN A 199 27.49 24.50 -16.70
C GLN A 199 28.72 23.69 -16.26
N ALA A 200 29.94 24.22 -16.38
CA ALA A 200 31.14 23.49 -16.01
C ALA A 200 31.22 23.25 -14.48
N LYS A 201 30.69 24.18 -13.68
CA LYS A 201 30.60 24.00 -12.22
C LYS A 201 29.54 22.97 -11.85
N SER A 202 28.36 23.02 -12.47
CA SER A 202 27.33 22.01 -12.28
C SER A 202 27.86 20.60 -12.61
N GLU A 203 28.48 20.43 -13.77
CA GLU A 203 29.07 19.15 -14.20
C GLU A 203 30.13 18.64 -13.20
N ALA A 204 30.97 19.53 -12.66
CA ALA A 204 31.96 19.17 -11.65
C ALA A 204 31.33 18.77 -10.30
N ALA A 205 30.18 19.34 -9.94
CA ALA A 205 29.42 18.96 -8.76
C ALA A 205 28.78 17.58 -8.95
N PHE A 206 28.13 17.31 -10.09
CA PHE A 206 27.46 16.03 -10.38
C PHE A 206 28.40 14.83 -10.35
N ARG A 207 29.67 15.01 -10.76
CA ARG A 207 30.70 13.95 -10.64
C ARG A 207 30.95 13.48 -9.21
N LYS A 208 30.55 14.26 -8.20
CA LYS A 208 30.75 13.97 -6.78
C LYS A 208 29.47 13.53 -6.08
N ILE A 209 28.34 13.52 -6.78
CA ILE A 209 27.06 13.16 -6.17
C ILE A 209 26.96 11.64 -6.13
N GLU A 210 26.90 11.11 -4.91
CA GLU A 210 26.41 9.76 -4.64
C GLU A 210 24.89 9.82 -4.64
N ALA A 211 24.28 9.88 -5.84
CA ALA A 211 22.83 9.95 -5.93
C ALA A 211 22.23 8.69 -5.28
N TRP A 212 21.27 8.91 -4.39
CA TRP A 212 20.59 7.84 -3.68
C TRP A 212 19.11 7.84 -4.06
N VAL A 213 18.45 6.72 -3.82
CA VAL A 213 17.01 6.63 -3.95
C VAL A 213 16.43 6.80 -2.54
N ASP A 214 15.40 7.62 -2.39
CA ASP A 214 14.67 7.80 -1.15
C ASP A 214 13.74 6.62 -0.89
N PRO A 215 13.23 6.45 0.35
CA PRO A 215 12.21 5.45 0.61
C PRO A 215 10.94 5.65 -0.24
N VAL A 216 10.04 4.66 -0.24
CA VAL A 216 8.69 4.83 -0.81
C VAL A 216 8.04 6.03 -0.15
N SER A 217 7.53 6.94 -0.97
CA SER A 217 7.02 8.25 -0.55
C SER A 217 5.56 8.49 -0.92
N GLY A 218 4.95 7.52 -1.60
CA GLY A 218 3.57 7.60 -2.03
C GLY A 218 3.09 6.27 -2.60
N TYR A 219 1.77 6.10 -2.61
CA TYR A 219 1.09 5.00 -3.26
C TYR A 219 -0.07 5.52 -4.11
N GLY A 220 -0.18 5.02 -5.34
CA GLY A 220 -1.33 5.19 -6.21
C GLY A 220 -2.17 3.91 -6.26
N LEU A 221 -3.48 4.07 -6.45
CA LEU A 221 -4.42 3.00 -6.76
C LEU A 221 -5.04 3.30 -8.13
N GLY A 222 -5.11 2.32 -9.01
CA GLY A 222 -5.70 2.46 -10.36
C GLY A 222 -6.21 1.13 -10.87
N ASP A 223 -7.25 1.15 -11.72
CA ASP A 223 -7.72 -0.02 -12.47
C ASP A 223 -7.17 0.09 -13.90
N ASP A 224 -5.91 -0.32 -14.07
CA ASP A 224 -5.21 -0.15 -15.33
C ASP A 224 -5.71 -1.15 -16.40
N GLU A 225 -6.28 -2.27 -15.98
CA GLU A 225 -6.80 -3.34 -16.85
C GLU A 225 -8.30 -3.23 -17.13
N GLY A 226 -9.04 -2.43 -16.36
CA GLY A 226 -10.48 -2.24 -16.50
C GLY A 226 -11.30 -3.46 -16.07
N ASP A 227 -10.74 -4.30 -15.20
CA ASP A 227 -11.38 -5.54 -14.71
C ASP A 227 -12.03 -5.38 -13.32
N GLY A 228 -11.91 -4.18 -12.73
CA GLY A 228 -12.43 -3.85 -11.41
C GLY A 228 -11.48 -4.22 -10.26
N VAL A 229 -10.32 -4.82 -10.53
CA VAL A 229 -9.27 -5.08 -9.56
C VAL A 229 -8.26 -3.94 -9.60
N LEU A 230 -8.02 -3.28 -8.47
CA LEU A 230 -7.09 -2.14 -8.46
C LEU A 230 -5.64 -2.62 -8.36
N GLU A 231 -4.75 -2.10 -9.19
CA GLU A 231 -3.31 -2.13 -8.98
C GLU A 231 -2.85 -1.12 -7.94
N ILE A 232 -1.74 -1.46 -7.28
CA ILE A 232 -1.05 -0.58 -6.34
C ILE A 232 0.28 -0.17 -6.97
N THR A 233 0.53 1.14 -7.04
CA THR A 233 1.81 1.69 -7.52
C THR A 233 2.54 2.38 -6.37
N ALA A 234 3.68 1.85 -5.95
CA ALA A 234 4.56 2.48 -4.97
C ALA A 234 5.56 3.43 -5.65
N VAL A 235 5.74 4.63 -5.12
CA VAL A 235 6.58 5.67 -5.73
C VAL A 235 7.80 5.99 -4.86
N GLN A 236 9.00 5.80 -5.40
CA GLN A 236 10.27 6.23 -4.80
C GLN A 236 10.87 7.39 -5.60
N ARG A 237 11.65 8.24 -4.93
CA ARG A 237 12.35 9.36 -5.56
C ARG A 237 13.82 9.01 -5.77
N VAL A 238 14.37 9.30 -6.93
CA VAL A 238 15.82 9.31 -7.17
C VAL A 238 16.30 10.73 -6.89
N ILE A 239 17.25 10.86 -5.97
CA ILE A 239 17.69 12.13 -5.41
C ILE A 239 19.00 12.57 -6.05
N GLY A 240 19.06 13.85 -6.46
CA GLY A 240 20.27 14.51 -6.91
C GLY A 240 21.10 15.04 -5.74
N VAL A 241 21.15 16.37 -5.59
CA VAL A 241 22.03 17.03 -4.61
C VAL A 241 21.49 16.94 -3.17
N SER A 242 20.17 16.87 -2.99
CA SER A 242 19.52 16.88 -1.67
C SER A 242 18.10 16.31 -1.75
N HIS A 243 17.48 15.85 -0.64
CA HIS A 243 16.14 15.25 -0.65
C HIS A 243 15.04 16.01 -1.44
N PRO A 244 14.97 17.35 -1.44
CA PRO A 244 14.01 18.09 -2.28
C PRO A 244 14.31 18.01 -3.79
N ASP A 245 15.55 17.67 -4.16
CA ASP A 245 16.04 17.59 -5.53
C ASP A 245 15.75 16.21 -6.15
N THR A 246 14.47 15.98 -6.48
CA THR A 246 14.07 14.79 -7.23
C THR A 246 14.46 14.95 -8.70
N ILE A 247 15.31 14.04 -9.18
CA ILE A 247 15.83 14.02 -10.55
C ILE A 247 15.17 12.93 -11.42
N ALA A 248 14.59 11.92 -10.78
CA ALA A 248 13.83 10.85 -11.41
C ALA A 248 12.93 10.18 -10.36
N ARG A 249 12.05 9.29 -10.81
CA ARG A 249 11.17 8.49 -9.94
C ARG A 249 11.29 7.02 -10.30
N ILE A 250 11.03 6.16 -9.33
CA ILE A 250 10.85 4.74 -9.55
C ILE A 250 9.41 4.42 -9.15
N GLU A 251 8.68 3.81 -10.07
CA GLU A 251 7.32 3.34 -9.86
C GLU A 251 7.30 1.82 -9.88
N THR A 252 6.92 1.25 -8.75
CA THR A 252 6.82 -0.20 -8.56
C THR A 252 5.36 -0.61 -8.57
N LYS A 253 4.95 -1.41 -9.55
CA LYS A 253 3.56 -1.85 -9.72
C LYS A 253 3.35 -3.22 -9.08
N TYR A 254 2.25 -3.34 -8.34
CA TYR A 254 1.79 -4.56 -7.71
C TYR A 254 0.40 -4.94 -8.23
N LYS A 255 0.22 -6.22 -8.54
CA LYS A 255 -1.06 -6.81 -8.96
C LYS A 255 -1.48 -7.92 -8.02
N LEU A 256 -2.79 -8.09 -7.86
CA LEU A 256 -3.35 -9.21 -7.11
C LEU A 256 -3.13 -10.52 -7.89
N LYS A 257 -2.38 -11.45 -7.31
CA LYS A 257 -2.19 -12.81 -7.82
C LYS A 257 -2.26 -13.81 -6.68
N ASP A 258 -3.01 -14.90 -6.88
CA ASP A 258 -3.18 -15.97 -5.88
C ASP A 258 -3.57 -15.47 -4.46
N GLY A 259 -4.36 -14.38 -4.42
CA GLY A 259 -4.86 -13.80 -3.18
C GLY A 259 -3.86 -12.95 -2.38
N ALA A 260 -2.79 -12.46 -3.02
CA ALA A 260 -1.89 -11.44 -2.47
C ALA A 260 -1.39 -10.48 -3.57
N TYR A 261 -1.00 -9.26 -3.20
CA TYR A 261 -0.38 -8.34 -4.13
C TYR A 261 1.10 -8.68 -4.31
N VAL A 262 1.51 -8.88 -5.56
CA VAL A 262 2.90 -9.20 -5.93
C VAL A 262 3.43 -8.17 -6.92
N GLN A 263 4.73 -7.89 -6.82
CA GLN A 263 5.40 -6.97 -7.73
C GLN A 263 5.42 -7.56 -9.14
N VAL A 264 4.92 -6.81 -10.12
CA VAL A 264 4.86 -7.26 -11.53
C VAL A 264 5.72 -6.41 -12.45
N ALA A 265 5.95 -5.14 -12.12
CA ALA A 265 6.75 -4.25 -12.94
C ALA A 265 7.47 -3.19 -12.10
N GLU A 266 8.54 -2.66 -12.65
CA GLU A 266 9.23 -1.47 -12.14
C GLU A 266 9.58 -0.54 -13.30
N THR A 267 9.27 0.74 -13.13
CA THR A 267 9.48 1.77 -14.16
C THR A 267 10.33 2.88 -13.59
N LEU A 268 11.41 3.22 -14.31
CA LEU A 268 12.16 4.45 -14.10
C LEU A 268 11.47 5.56 -14.89
N CYS A 269 11.11 6.64 -14.21
CA CYS A 269 10.50 7.82 -14.80
C CYS A 269 11.40 9.06 -14.62
N ASP A 270 11.19 10.09 -15.45
CA ASP A 270 11.78 11.42 -15.20
C ASP A 270 11.19 12.08 -13.95
N ALA A 271 11.60 13.31 -13.64
CA ALA A 271 11.14 14.03 -12.45
C ALA A 271 9.63 14.34 -12.50
N GLU A 272 9.10 14.50 -13.72
CA GLU A 272 7.71 14.80 -14.05
C GLU A 272 6.81 13.55 -14.07
N GLY A 273 7.40 12.35 -14.07
CA GLY A 273 6.68 11.07 -14.06
C GLY A 273 6.51 10.43 -15.45
N HIS A 274 7.18 10.91 -16.48
CA HIS A 274 7.16 10.24 -17.78
C HIS A 274 8.11 9.03 -17.78
N PRO A 275 7.69 7.87 -18.33
CA PRO A 275 8.50 6.67 -18.32
C PRO A 275 9.75 6.83 -19.20
N LEU A 276 10.91 6.45 -18.65
CA LEU A 276 12.20 6.39 -19.33
C LEU A 276 12.58 4.95 -19.70
N GLN A 277 12.36 4.02 -18.77
CA GLN A 277 12.58 2.59 -18.97
C GLN A 277 11.66 1.80 -18.03
N ALA A 278 11.18 0.64 -18.48
CA ALA A 278 10.48 -0.31 -17.63
C ALA A 278 11.12 -1.71 -17.71
N VAL A 279 10.87 -2.50 -16.67
CA VAL A 279 11.11 -3.94 -16.65
C VAL A 279 9.87 -4.65 -16.09
N GLU A 280 9.44 -5.69 -16.79
CA GLU A 280 8.45 -6.65 -16.29
C GLU A 280 9.18 -7.70 -15.45
N ILE A 281 8.60 -8.07 -14.31
CA ILE A 281 9.17 -9.04 -13.38
C ILE A 281 8.50 -10.39 -13.62
N PRO A 282 9.19 -11.35 -14.27
CA PRO A 282 8.60 -12.64 -14.58
C PRO A 282 8.51 -13.51 -13.33
N GLY A 283 7.44 -14.30 -13.21
CA GLY A 283 7.45 -15.46 -12.31
C GLY A 283 6.91 -15.23 -10.89
N TYR A 284 5.92 -14.36 -10.74
CA TYR A 284 4.93 -14.48 -9.67
C TYR A 284 3.55 -14.55 -10.30
#